data_AF-A0A821LYG9-F1
#
_entry.id   AF-A0A821LYG9-F1
#
_cell.length_a   1.000
_cell.length_b   1.000
_cell.length_c   1.000
_cell.angle_alpha   90.00
_cell.angle_beta   90.00
_cell.angle_gamma   90.00
#
_symmetry.space_group_name_H-M   'P 1'
#
loop_
_entity.id
_entity.type
_entity.pdbx_description
1 polymer ?
#
loop_
_entity_poly.entity_id
_entity_poly.type
_entity_poly.pdbx_seq_one_letter_code
_entity_poly.pdbx_strand_id
1 'polypeptide(L)'
;FVYLRGLQGNQGDKWLNGQVTVKSSSYYRIRIERVVGNSFQGDAAIDDLRIFENPCVLTPPDADPSNIVPTTTSTKPTITNPPGPYDCTFESGLCNGWENMANNRFNWTRVQASTVAAPEIDHTTNTVQGYFMQADLSKGQANDYARLKSPTLNNPQCMTFYYHLLGQGGTLNLYMAAGDNLGISLWKRKGTQGDLWRFGRMEIKKT
;
A
#
# COMPACT_ATOMS: atom_id res chain seq x y z
N PHE A 1 6.60 12.51 22.51
CA PHE A 1 7.69 13.00 23.40
C PHE A 1 8.65 11.84 23.64
N VAL A 2 9.93 11.99 23.27
CA VAL A 2 10.98 10.98 23.51
C VAL A 2 11.77 11.43 24.74
N TYR A 3 11.84 10.60 25.77
CA TYR A 3 12.75 10.81 26.91
C TYR A 3 14.09 10.15 26.56
N LEU A 4 15.12 10.95 26.32
CA LEU A 4 16.49 10.46 26.29
C LEU A 4 17.03 10.48 27.73
N ARG A 5 17.35 9.31 28.30
CA ARG A 5 18.20 9.27 29.49
C ARG A 5 19.63 9.56 29.03
N GLY A 6 20.14 10.73 29.38
CA GLY A 6 21.56 11.05 29.23
C GLY A 6 22.39 10.33 30.30
N LEU A 7 23.59 9.88 29.92
CA LEU A 7 24.64 9.57 30.88
C LEU A 7 25.15 10.90 31.46
N GLN A 8 25.34 10.98 32.79
CA GLN A 8 25.92 12.16 33.45
C GLN A 8 27.36 11.87 33.89
N GLY A 9 28.23 12.88 33.78
CA GLY A 9 29.65 12.79 34.16
C GLY A 9 30.60 12.56 32.97
N ASN A 10 31.90 12.74 33.21
CA ASN A 10 32.97 12.53 32.20
C ASN A 10 32.98 11.05 31.75
N GLN A 11 32.82 10.82 30.44
CA GLN A 11 32.78 9.49 29.83
C GLN A 11 34.17 9.01 29.34
N GLY A 12 35.22 9.78 29.65
CA GLY A 12 36.59 9.52 29.21
C GLY A 12 36.82 9.85 27.74
N ASP A 13 38.05 9.65 27.30
CA ASP A 13 38.55 10.20 26.02
C ASP A 13 38.39 9.20 24.85
N LYS A 14 37.45 8.26 24.97
CA LYS A 14 37.21 7.19 23.99
C LYS A 14 35.84 7.32 23.36
N TRP A 15 35.74 6.99 22.08
CA TRP A 15 34.47 6.88 21.38
C TRP A 15 33.62 5.75 21.99
N LEU A 16 32.41 6.10 22.44
CA LEU A 16 31.44 5.13 22.95
C LEU A 16 30.28 5.03 21.96
N ASN A 17 29.92 3.81 21.56
CA ASN A 17 28.74 3.57 20.73
C ASN A 17 27.48 3.66 21.61
N GLY A 18 26.69 4.72 21.42
CA GLY A 18 25.40 4.89 22.08
C GLY A 18 24.26 4.51 21.14
N GLN A 19 23.35 3.64 21.58
CA GLN A 19 22.13 3.31 20.86
C GLN A 19 20.93 3.48 21.79
N VAL A 20 19.85 4.08 21.30
CA VAL A 20 18.59 4.19 22.00
C VAL A 20 17.48 3.59 21.14
N THR A 21 16.63 2.76 21.73
CA THR A 21 15.43 2.27 21.05
C THR A 21 14.39 3.39 20.99
N VAL A 22 14.15 3.96 19.82
CA VAL A 22 13.07 4.92 19.61
C VAL A 22 11.76 4.15 19.47
N LYS A 23 11.03 3.98 20.58
CA LYS A 23 9.65 3.48 20.56
C LYS A 23 8.70 4.62 20.15
N SER A 24 8.47 4.80 18.86
CA SER A 24 7.42 5.69 18.38
C SER A 24 6.04 5.04 18.63
N SER A 25 5.32 5.55 19.62
CA SER A 25 3.99 5.13 20.06
C SER A 25 2.84 5.61 19.17
N SER A 26 3.16 6.29 18.06
CA SER A 26 2.14 6.83 17.15
C SER A 26 1.55 5.69 16.33
N TYR A 27 0.39 5.20 16.75
CA TYR A 27 -0.50 4.44 15.89
C TYR A 27 -0.75 5.21 14.59
N TYR A 28 -0.72 4.52 13.45
CA TYR A 28 -0.93 5.14 12.16
C TYR A 28 -1.83 4.26 11.27
N ARG A 29 -2.24 4.80 10.12
CA ARG A 29 -2.98 4.07 9.09
C ARG A 29 -2.32 4.29 7.75
N ILE A 30 -2.42 3.30 6.87
CA ILE A 30 -2.16 3.50 5.45
C ILE A 30 -3.41 4.08 4.81
N ARG A 31 -3.22 5.08 3.94
CA ARG A 31 -4.27 5.68 3.12
C ARG A 31 -3.94 5.45 1.66
N ILE A 32 -4.83 4.79 0.94
CA ILE A 32 -4.74 4.56 -0.51
C ILE A 32 -5.66 5.57 -1.17
N GLU A 33 -5.07 6.48 -1.94
CA GLU A 33 -5.77 7.61 -2.54
C GLU A 33 -5.69 7.54 -4.06
N ARG A 34 -6.86 7.59 -4.70
CA ARG A 34 -6.97 7.82 -6.13
C ARG A 34 -7.41 9.26 -6.35
N VAL A 35 -6.63 10.03 -7.12
CA VAL A 35 -6.93 11.44 -7.46
C VAL A 35 -7.28 11.55 -8.94
N VAL A 36 -8.35 12.26 -9.27
CA VAL A 36 -8.76 12.59 -10.64
C VAL A 36 -7.78 13.61 -11.24
N GLY A 37 -7.28 13.33 -12.45
CA GLY A 37 -6.42 14.25 -13.19
C GLY A 37 -7.19 15.16 -14.15
N ASN A 38 -6.54 15.59 -15.22
CA ASN A 38 -7.18 16.38 -16.29
C ASN A 38 -8.04 15.53 -17.24
N SER A 39 -8.02 14.20 -17.08
CA SER A 39 -8.87 13.26 -17.80
C SER A 39 -9.64 12.42 -16.79
N PHE A 40 -10.91 12.16 -17.12
CA PHE A 40 -11.84 11.32 -16.36
C PHE A 40 -11.82 9.87 -16.86
N GLN A 41 -11.09 9.60 -17.95
CA GLN A 41 -10.88 8.27 -18.47
C GLN A 41 -9.66 7.66 -17.79
N GLY A 42 -9.92 6.80 -16.81
CA GLY A 42 -8.90 5.89 -16.32
C GLY A 42 -9.14 5.39 -14.91
N ASP A 43 -9.70 4.20 -14.81
CA ASP A 43 -9.96 3.55 -13.54
C ASP A 43 -8.66 3.09 -12.89
N ALA A 44 -8.69 3.01 -11.56
CA ALA A 44 -7.67 2.32 -10.81
C ALA A 44 -8.31 1.13 -10.11
N ALA A 45 -7.66 -0.02 -10.18
CA ALA A 45 -8.01 -1.16 -9.34
C ALA A 45 -6.85 -1.48 -8.39
N ILE A 46 -7.19 -1.95 -7.19
CA ILE A 46 -6.24 -2.50 -6.21
C ILE A 46 -6.77 -3.84 -5.69
N ASP A 47 -5.86 -4.77 -5.44
CA ASP A 47 -6.15 -6.08 -4.87
C ASP A 47 -4.97 -6.59 -4.02
N ASP A 48 -5.17 -7.67 -3.27
CA ASP A 48 -4.12 -8.43 -2.59
C ASP A 48 -3.29 -7.57 -1.62
N LEU A 49 -3.96 -6.75 -0.81
CA LEU A 49 -3.31 -5.88 0.18
C LEU A 49 -2.68 -6.74 1.27
N ARG A 50 -1.38 -6.57 1.54
CA ARG A 50 -0.68 -7.26 2.62
C ARG A 50 0.24 -6.33 3.38
N ILE A 51 0.24 -6.48 4.70
CA ILE A 51 1.03 -5.62 5.61
C ILE A 51 1.85 -6.50 6.52
N PHE A 52 3.16 -6.24 6.57
CA PHE A 52 4.12 -7.03 7.33
C PHE A 52 4.81 -6.17 8.39
N GLU A 53 5.06 -6.77 9.55
CA GLU A 53 5.90 -6.17 10.61
C GLU A 53 7.39 -6.17 10.26
N ASN A 54 7.80 -7.05 9.36
CA ASN A 54 9.17 -7.12 8.87
C ASN A 54 9.42 -6.06 7.78
N PRO A 55 10.68 -5.58 7.65
CA PRO A 55 11.08 -4.77 6.52
C PRO A 55 10.71 -5.42 5.19
N CYS A 56 10.60 -4.60 4.17
CA CYS A 56 10.53 -5.08 2.81
C CYS A 56 11.85 -5.78 2.44
N VAL A 57 11.95 -7.09 2.69
CA VAL A 57 13.00 -7.97 2.15
C VAL A 57 12.59 -8.51 0.79
N LEU A 58 13.47 -8.41 -0.21
CA LEU A 58 13.22 -9.04 -1.50
C LEU A 58 13.31 -10.55 -1.28
N THR A 59 12.24 -11.26 -1.63
CA THR A 59 12.18 -12.71 -1.52
C THR A 59 11.85 -13.28 -2.91
N PRO A 60 12.81 -13.92 -3.58
CA PRO A 60 14.15 -14.27 -3.07
C PRO A 60 15.12 -13.06 -3.06
N PRO A 61 16.17 -13.09 -2.20
CA PRO A 61 17.14 -11.99 -2.06
C PRO A 61 17.93 -11.61 -3.32
N ASP A 62 17.93 -12.49 -4.32
CA ASP A 62 18.50 -12.33 -5.66
C ASP A 62 17.61 -11.49 -6.59
N ALA A 63 16.39 -11.12 -6.18
CA ALA A 63 15.59 -10.09 -6.84
C ALA A 63 16.09 -8.65 -6.53
N ASP A 64 17.11 -8.49 -5.68
CA ASP A 64 17.80 -7.22 -5.45
C ASP A 64 18.68 -6.88 -6.65
N PRO A 65 18.45 -5.76 -7.37
CA PRO A 65 19.28 -5.35 -8.50
C PRO A 65 20.75 -5.10 -8.12
N SER A 66 21.09 -5.10 -6.83
CA SER A 66 22.45 -5.01 -6.30
C SER A 66 23.15 -6.37 -6.14
N ASN A 67 22.40 -7.48 -6.15
CA ASN A 67 22.92 -8.85 -6.02
C ASN A 67 22.91 -9.55 -7.38
N ILE A 68 24.06 -9.59 -8.04
CA ILE A 68 24.26 -10.33 -9.30
C ILE A 68 24.39 -11.82 -8.97
N VAL A 69 23.27 -12.50 -8.72
CA VAL A 69 23.21 -13.97 -8.72
C VAL A 69 22.04 -14.42 -9.60
N PRO A 70 22.29 -15.15 -10.69
CA PRO A 70 21.24 -15.60 -11.59
C PRO A 70 20.54 -16.84 -11.01
N THR A 71 19.29 -16.71 -10.57
CA THR A 71 18.41 -17.87 -10.36
C THR A 71 17.06 -17.68 -11.03
N THR A 72 16.76 -18.56 -11.97
CA THR A 72 15.52 -18.67 -12.74
C THR A 72 14.49 -19.50 -11.98
N THR A 73 13.46 -18.88 -11.40
CA THR A 73 12.08 -19.40 -11.27
C THR A 73 11.21 -18.39 -10.50
N SER A 74 10.51 -17.51 -11.22
CA SER A 74 9.55 -16.57 -10.65
C SER A 74 8.20 -17.26 -10.42
N THR A 75 7.98 -17.80 -9.23
CA THR A 75 6.64 -18.20 -8.76
C THR A 75 5.93 -17.00 -8.14
N LYS A 76 4.62 -16.84 -8.43
CA LYS A 76 3.73 -15.86 -7.77
C LYS A 76 3.93 -15.98 -6.26
N PRO A 77 4.15 -14.89 -5.51
CA PRO A 77 4.34 -14.97 -4.06
C PRO A 77 3.13 -15.64 -3.42
N THR A 78 3.32 -16.91 -3.05
CA THR A 78 2.33 -17.77 -2.44
C THR A 78 1.81 -17.10 -1.18
N ILE A 79 0.49 -17.10 -1.00
CA ILE A 79 -0.16 -16.69 0.25
C ILE A 79 0.52 -17.47 1.38
N THR A 80 1.22 -16.79 2.28
CA THR A 80 1.61 -17.37 3.56
C THR A 80 0.31 -17.63 4.30
N ASN A 81 -0.11 -18.89 4.37
CA ASN A 81 -1.33 -19.27 5.08
C ASN A 81 -0.95 -19.51 6.55
N PRO A 82 -1.60 -18.87 7.55
CA PRO A 82 -2.81 -18.04 7.47
C PRO A 82 -2.57 -16.57 7.03
N PRO A 83 -3.57 -15.91 6.41
CA PRO A 83 -3.54 -14.49 6.09
C PRO A 83 -3.21 -13.64 7.32
N GLY A 84 -2.39 -12.61 7.14
CA GLY A 84 -2.09 -11.65 8.19
C GLY A 84 -3.35 -10.91 8.66
N PRO A 85 -3.35 -10.35 9.88
CA PRO A 85 -4.52 -9.68 10.45
C PRO A 85 -4.99 -8.43 9.68
N TYR A 86 -4.18 -7.94 8.75
CA TYR A 86 -4.43 -6.75 7.93
C TYR A 86 -4.58 -7.07 6.44
N ASP A 87 -4.41 -8.34 6.06
CA ASP A 87 -4.43 -8.78 4.67
C ASP A 87 -5.85 -8.66 4.11
N CYS A 88 -5.94 -8.28 2.83
CA CYS A 88 -7.22 -8.14 2.17
C CYS A 88 -7.14 -8.44 0.68
N THR A 89 -7.78 -9.55 0.29
CA THR A 89 -8.00 -9.97 -1.10
C THR A 89 -9.37 -9.56 -1.63
N PHE A 90 -10.17 -8.86 -0.81
CA PHE A 90 -11.54 -8.44 -1.11
C PHE A 90 -12.55 -9.56 -1.47
N GLU A 91 -12.18 -10.84 -1.44
CA GLU A 91 -13.10 -11.95 -1.71
C GLU A 91 -14.27 -12.02 -0.71
N SER A 92 -14.08 -11.51 0.51
CA SER A 92 -15.11 -11.46 1.56
C SER A 92 -15.28 -10.03 2.11
N GLY A 93 -15.75 -9.13 1.25
CA GLY A 93 -16.03 -7.73 1.62
C GLY A 93 -14.77 -6.87 1.74
N LEU A 94 -14.77 -5.88 2.64
CA LEU A 94 -13.63 -5.00 2.91
C LEU A 94 -12.67 -5.55 3.97
N CYS A 95 -12.75 -6.86 4.25
CA CYS A 95 -11.94 -7.51 5.28
C CYS A 95 -12.08 -6.84 6.66
N ASN A 96 -11.17 -7.13 7.59
CA ASN A 96 -11.26 -6.57 8.94
C ASN A 96 -10.63 -5.18 9.01
N GLY A 97 -11.46 -4.14 8.85
CA GLY A 97 -11.14 -2.75 9.20
C GLY A 97 -10.55 -1.89 8.08
N TRP A 98 -10.54 -2.35 6.83
CA TRP A 98 -10.43 -1.41 5.70
C TRP A 98 -11.75 -0.69 5.49
N GLU A 99 -11.69 0.61 5.28
CA GLU A 99 -12.89 1.45 5.19
C GLU A 99 -12.67 2.67 4.30
N ASN A 100 -13.72 3.07 3.59
CA ASN A 100 -13.70 4.34 2.87
C ASN A 100 -13.65 5.50 3.86
N MET A 101 -12.80 6.48 3.58
CA MET A 101 -12.85 7.75 4.29
C MET A 101 -13.96 8.62 3.68
N ALA A 102 -14.73 9.29 4.54
CA ALA A 102 -15.78 10.21 4.12
C ALA A 102 -15.23 11.24 3.11
N ASN A 103 -15.83 11.24 1.92
CA ASN A 103 -15.53 12.18 0.84
C ASN A 103 -16.83 12.54 0.11
N ASN A 104 -16.77 13.64 -0.65
CA ASN A 104 -17.97 14.31 -1.13
C ASN A 104 -18.43 13.87 -2.53
N ARG A 105 -17.63 13.11 -3.29
CA ARG A 105 -17.90 12.91 -4.73
C ARG A 105 -17.77 11.46 -5.22
N PHE A 106 -16.75 10.70 -4.81
CA PHE A 106 -16.68 9.27 -5.12
C PHE A 106 -15.75 8.49 -4.19
N ASN A 107 -16.05 7.20 -4.02
CA ASN A 107 -15.37 6.28 -3.11
C ASN A 107 -14.66 5.16 -3.86
N TRP A 108 -13.80 4.42 -3.15
CA TRP A 108 -13.39 3.10 -3.60
C TRP A 108 -14.58 2.14 -3.47
N THR A 109 -14.90 1.43 -4.54
CA THR A 109 -16.00 0.47 -4.58
C THR A 109 -15.47 -0.93 -4.81
N ARG A 110 -15.95 -1.89 -4.01
CA ARG A 110 -15.69 -3.30 -4.25
C ARG A 110 -16.51 -3.74 -5.46
N VAL A 111 -15.84 -4.27 -6.47
CA VAL A 111 -16.48 -4.70 -7.72
C VAL A 111 -16.09 -6.15 -8.01
N GLN A 112 -17.01 -6.88 -8.63
CA GLN A 112 -16.69 -8.19 -9.19
C GLN A 112 -16.03 -7.98 -10.55
N ALA A 113 -15.02 -8.80 -10.85
CA ALA A 113 -14.39 -8.84 -12.15
C ALA A 113 -15.40 -9.15 -13.28
N SER A 114 -15.10 -8.73 -14.51
CA SER A 114 -16.05 -8.84 -15.63
C SER A 114 -15.36 -8.70 -16.99
N THR A 115 -15.85 -9.43 -18.00
CA THR A 115 -15.34 -9.41 -19.39
C THR A 115 -15.52 -8.09 -20.14
N VAL A 116 -16.30 -7.15 -19.59
CA VAL A 116 -16.56 -5.84 -20.19
C VAL A 116 -15.94 -4.67 -19.40
N ALA A 117 -15.23 -4.97 -18.31
CA ALA A 117 -14.57 -4.00 -17.46
C ALA A 117 -13.06 -4.25 -17.45
N ALA A 118 -12.29 -3.25 -17.00
CA ALA A 118 -10.86 -3.38 -16.78
C ALA A 118 -10.53 -3.14 -15.30
N PRO A 119 -9.73 -4.01 -14.66
CA PRO A 119 -9.23 -5.30 -15.17
C PRO A 119 -10.34 -6.35 -15.37
N GLU A 120 -10.19 -7.18 -16.40
CA GLU A 120 -11.18 -8.21 -16.78
C GLU A 120 -11.32 -9.31 -15.72
N ILE A 121 -10.19 -9.73 -15.15
CA ILE A 121 -10.11 -10.77 -14.12
C ILE A 121 -9.53 -10.20 -12.84
N ASP A 122 -10.01 -10.74 -11.73
CA ASP A 122 -9.46 -10.50 -10.40
C ASP A 122 -8.05 -11.10 -10.26
N HIS A 123 -7.16 -10.44 -9.52
CA HIS A 123 -5.77 -10.89 -9.37
C HIS A 123 -5.63 -12.08 -8.41
N THR A 124 -6.41 -12.09 -7.32
CA THR A 124 -6.38 -13.15 -6.31
C THR A 124 -6.74 -14.50 -6.94
N THR A 125 -7.92 -14.57 -7.55
CA THR A 125 -8.53 -15.78 -8.11
C THR A 125 -8.11 -16.06 -9.54
N ASN A 126 -7.63 -15.05 -10.27
CA ASN A 126 -7.35 -15.13 -11.71
C ASN A 126 -8.59 -15.52 -12.53
N THR A 127 -9.77 -15.06 -12.10
CA THR A 127 -11.06 -15.34 -12.74
C THR A 127 -11.97 -14.12 -12.73
N VAL A 128 -13.06 -14.16 -13.49
CA VAL A 128 -14.12 -13.13 -13.44
C VAL A 128 -15.03 -13.27 -12.21
N GLN A 129 -14.90 -14.34 -11.41
CA GLN A 129 -15.72 -14.55 -10.22
C GLN A 129 -15.17 -13.81 -8.98
N GLY A 130 -13.89 -13.44 -8.98
CA GLY A 130 -13.24 -12.74 -7.87
C GLY A 130 -13.55 -11.25 -7.81
N TYR A 131 -13.00 -10.59 -6.79
CA TYR A 131 -13.35 -9.23 -6.42
C TYR A 131 -12.12 -8.38 -6.10
N PHE A 132 -12.18 -7.12 -6.50
CA PHE A 132 -11.16 -6.12 -6.18
C PHE A 132 -11.79 -4.78 -5.83
N MET A 133 -10.97 -3.82 -5.40
CA MET A 133 -11.43 -2.45 -5.18
C MET A 133 -11.14 -1.59 -6.41
N GLN A 134 -12.14 -0.88 -6.91
CA GLN A 134 -12.04 0.03 -8.04
C GLN A 134 -12.33 1.47 -7.62
N ALA A 135 -11.63 2.40 -8.24
CA ALA A 135 -11.92 3.83 -8.18
C ALA A 135 -12.18 4.34 -9.60
N ASP A 136 -13.46 4.53 -9.92
CA ASP A 136 -13.97 5.02 -11.21
C ASP A 136 -13.85 6.56 -11.27
N LEU A 137 -12.92 7.05 -12.09
CA LEU A 137 -12.68 8.49 -12.21
C LEU A 137 -13.81 9.24 -12.93
N SER A 138 -14.69 8.54 -13.66
CA SER A 138 -15.85 9.17 -14.31
C SER A 138 -16.87 9.73 -13.33
N LYS A 139 -16.81 9.30 -12.06
CA LYS A 139 -17.67 9.77 -10.97
C LYS A 139 -17.16 11.06 -10.31
N GLY A 140 -15.92 11.46 -10.59
CA GLY A 140 -15.29 12.63 -9.99
C GLY A 140 -15.10 13.80 -10.96
N GLN A 141 -14.70 14.93 -10.41
CA GLN A 141 -14.20 16.10 -11.14
C GLN A 141 -12.69 16.26 -10.91
N ALA A 142 -12.05 17.12 -11.71
CA ALA A 142 -10.62 17.37 -11.57
C ALA A 142 -10.25 17.72 -10.12
N ASN A 143 -9.19 17.08 -9.61
CA ASN A 143 -8.70 17.16 -8.23
C ASN A 143 -9.56 16.48 -7.16
N ASP A 144 -10.67 15.82 -7.52
CA ASP A 144 -11.32 14.92 -6.57
C ASP A 144 -10.45 13.74 -6.21
N TYR A 145 -10.73 13.17 -5.05
CA TYR A 145 -10.09 11.97 -4.59
C TYR A 145 -11.05 11.02 -3.87
N ALA A 146 -10.82 9.73 -4.10
CA ALA A 146 -11.33 8.65 -3.27
C ALA A 146 -10.20 8.17 -2.36
N ARG A 147 -10.52 7.88 -1.09
CA ARG A 147 -9.51 7.42 -0.12
C ARG A 147 -10.01 6.25 0.71
N LEU A 148 -9.26 5.15 0.66
CA LEU A 148 -9.44 3.98 1.51
C LEU A 148 -8.40 4.03 2.63
N LYS A 149 -8.80 3.78 3.88
CA LYS A 149 -7.88 3.67 5.01
C LYS A 149 -7.81 2.23 5.53
N SER A 150 -6.63 1.83 5.96
CA SER A 150 -6.39 0.56 6.65
C SER A 150 -6.92 0.59 8.10
N PRO A 151 -6.97 -0.57 8.77
CA PRO A 151 -7.01 -0.64 10.23
C PRO A 151 -5.88 0.16 10.87
N THR A 152 -6.00 0.42 12.17
CA THR A 152 -4.92 1.02 12.96
C THR A 152 -3.74 0.06 13.05
N LEU A 153 -2.57 0.56 12.68
CA LEU A 153 -1.34 -0.20 12.59
C LEU A 153 -0.38 0.17 13.72
N ASN A 154 0.35 -0.82 14.23
CA ASN A 154 1.41 -0.66 15.21
C ASN A 154 2.65 -1.45 14.78
N ASN A 155 3.70 -0.74 14.35
CA ASN A 155 4.98 -1.31 13.90
C ASN A 155 5.06 -2.07 12.56
N PRO A 156 4.12 -1.99 11.59
CA PRO A 156 4.43 -2.51 10.26
C PRO A 156 5.58 -1.76 9.59
N GLN A 157 6.34 -2.49 8.79
CA GLN A 157 7.53 -1.99 8.10
C GLN A 157 7.47 -2.20 6.59
N CYS A 158 6.52 -3.00 6.10
CA CYS A 158 6.31 -3.23 4.68
C CYS A 158 4.83 -3.35 4.34
N MET A 159 4.44 -2.81 3.19
CA MET A 159 3.16 -3.13 2.56
C MET A 159 3.39 -3.54 1.11
N THR A 160 2.68 -4.57 0.68
CA THR A 160 2.59 -5.00 -0.72
C THR A 160 1.14 -5.03 -1.17
N PHE A 161 0.92 -4.88 -2.47
CA PHE A 161 -0.41 -4.90 -3.08
C PHE A 161 -0.27 -5.13 -4.57
N TYR A 162 -1.36 -5.48 -5.23
CA TYR A 162 -1.47 -5.42 -6.68
C TYR A 162 -2.32 -4.23 -7.09
N TYR A 163 -1.97 -3.62 -8.21
CA TYR A 163 -2.69 -2.49 -8.77
C TYR A 163 -2.80 -2.59 -10.28
N HIS A 164 -3.87 -2.04 -10.83
CA HIS A 164 -4.07 -1.86 -12.27
C HIS A 164 -4.39 -0.39 -12.52
N LEU A 165 -3.70 0.21 -13.50
CA LEU A 165 -3.85 1.61 -13.86
C LEU A 165 -3.94 1.74 -15.37
N LEU A 166 -5.16 1.85 -15.87
CA LEU A 166 -5.45 2.03 -17.28
C LEU A 166 -6.12 3.38 -17.50
N GLY A 167 -5.72 4.11 -18.54
CA GLY A 167 -6.26 5.43 -18.88
C GLY A 167 -5.33 6.62 -18.59
N GLN A 168 -5.72 7.79 -19.10
CA GLN A 168 -4.82 8.94 -19.21
C GLN A 168 -4.82 9.85 -17.96
N GLY A 169 -5.70 9.59 -17.00
CA GLY A 169 -5.94 10.46 -15.85
C GLY A 169 -5.30 10.02 -14.53
N GLY A 170 -5.02 11.00 -13.68
CA GLY A 170 -4.95 10.84 -12.23
C GLY A 170 -3.66 10.25 -11.64
N THR A 171 -3.66 10.15 -10.31
CA THR A 171 -2.56 9.56 -9.53
C THR A 171 -3.10 8.53 -8.55
N LEU A 172 -2.35 7.46 -8.32
CA LEU A 172 -2.54 6.55 -7.20
C LEU A 172 -1.43 6.84 -6.17
N ASN A 173 -1.81 7.24 -4.96
CA ASN A 173 -0.89 7.63 -3.90
C ASN A 173 -1.14 6.76 -2.67
N LEU A 174 -0.08 6.38 -1.96
CA LEU A 174 -0.18 5.74 -0.65
C LEU A 174 0.54 6.59 0.40
N TYR A 175 -0.14 6.84 1.52
CA TYR A 175 0.35 7.67 2.60
C TYR A 175 0.37 6.94 3.94
N MET A 176 1.32 7.29 4.79
CA MET A 176 1.34 6.96 6.21
C MET A 176 0.79 8.13 7.02
N ALA A 177 -0.35 7.94 7.68
CA ALA A 177 -1.03 9.00 8.43
C ALA A 177 -1.18 8.68 9.92
N ALA A 178 -0.79 9.63 10.77
CA ALA A 178 -1.15 9.64 12.19
C ALA A 178 -2.33 10.61 12.39
N GLY A 179 -3.46 10.09 12.88
CA GLY A 179 -4.70 10.86 13.03
C GLY A 179 -5.38 11.21 11.70
N ASP A 180 -5.92 12.43 11.59
CA ASP A 180 -6.74 12.86 10.45
C ASP A 180 -5.95 13.52 9.30
N ASN A 181 -4.73 13.98 9.57
CA ASN A 181 -3.83 14.55 8.55
C ASN A 181 -3.53 13.58 7.40
N LEU A 182 -3.28 14.09 6.19
CA LEU A 182 -2.99 13.28 5.01
C LEU A 182 -1.81 12.31 5.22
N GLY A 183 -0.79 12.76 5.93
CA GLY A 183 0.38 11.96 6.26
C GLY A 183 1.52 12.07 5.26
N ILE A 184 2.52 11.21 5.42
CA ILE A 184 3.74 11.16 4.60
C ILE A 184 3.49 10.30 3.37
N SER A 185 3.82 10.79 2.17
CA SER A 185 3.71 9.99 0.94
C SER A 185 4.80 8.92 0.90
N LEU A 186 4.39 7.65 0.81
CA LEU A 186 5.30 6.50 0.73
C LEU A 186 5.48 6.00 -0.71
N TRP A 187 4.43 6.13 -1.52
CA TRP A 187 4.41 5.58 -2.87
C TRP A 187 3.47 6.37 -3.77
N LYS A 188 3.83 6.50 -5.05
CA LYS A 188 3.05 7.22 -6.05
C LYS A 188 3.23 6.66 -7.46
N ARG A 189 2.14 6.56 -8.22
CA ARG A 189 2.14 6.38 -9.68
C ARG A 189 1.15 7.33 -10.32
N LYS A 190 1.37 7.65 -11.60
CA LYS A 190 0.57 8.59 -12.37
C LYS A 190 0.26 8.00 -13.75
N GLY A 191 -0.96 8.29 -14.23
CA GLY A 191 -1.40 7.90 -15.56
C GLY A 191 -1.41 6.38 -15.77
N THR A 192 -1.51 5.99 -17.05
CA THR A 192 -1.54 4.58 -17.41
C THR A 192 -0.21 3.90 -17.10
N GLN A 193 -0.31 2.66 -16.65
CA GLN A 193 0.79 1.73 -16.52
C GLN A 193 0.55 0.48 -17.40
N GLY A 194 -0.37 0.55 -18.36
CA GLY A 194 -0.76 -0.58 -19.20
C GLY A 194 -1.89 -1.43 -18.60
N ASP A 195 -2.44 -2.30 -19.45
CA ASP A 195 -3.56 -3.18 -19.13
C ASP A 195 -3.09 -4.50 -18.52
N LEU A 196 -2.52 -4.42 -17.30
CA LEU A 196 -2.11 -5.59 -16.54
C LEU A 196 -2.04 -5.28 -15.04
N TRP A 197 -2.25 -6.30 -14.22
CA TRP A 197 -1.96 -6.24 -12.79
C TRP A 197 -0.46 -6.05 -12.57
N ARG A 198 -0.10 -5.06 -11.75
CA ARG A 198 1.27 -4.74 -11.36
C ARG A 198 1.46 -4.88 -9.87
N PHE A 199 2.63 -5.36 -9.50
CA PHE A 199 3.03 -5.46 -8.09
C PHE A 199 3.49 -4.09 -7.56
N GLY A 200 2.92 -3.69 -6.44
CA GLY A 200 3.26 -2.51 -5.66
C GLY A 200 3.86 -2.90 -4.31
N ARG A 201 4.86 -2.14 -3.87
CA ARG A 201 5.57 -2.36 -2.62
C ARG A 201 6.08 -1.04 -2.04
N MET A 202 6.00 -0.90 -0.73
CA MET A 202 6.55 0.26 -0.03
C MET A 202 7.09 -0.12 1.35
N GLU A 203 8.21 0.48 1.70
CA GLU A 203 8.73 0.47 3.06
C GLU A 203 7.97 1.51 3.90
N ILE A 204 7.60 1.10 5.11
CA ILE A 204 6.89 1.94 6.06
C ILE A 204 7.91 2.40 7.11
N LYS A 205 8.70 3.41 6.76
CA LYS A 205 9.71 3.98 7.66
C LYS A 205 9.08 5.05 8.54
N LYS A 206 9.09 4.83 9.86
CA LYS A 206 8.75 5.89 10.84
C LYS A 206 9.86 6.95 10.77
N THR A 207 9.49 8.19 10.47
CA THR A 207 10.38 9.37 10.56
C THR A 207 10.43 9.89 11.99
#